data_AF-S6TP46-F1
#
_entry.id   AF-S6TP46-F1
#
_cell.length_a   1.000
_cell.length_b   1.000
_cell.length_c   1.000
_cell.angle_alpha   90.00
_cell.angle_beta   90.00
_cell.angle_gamma   90.00
#
_symmetry.space_group_name_H-M   'P 1'
#
loop_
_entity.id
_entity.type
_entity.pdbx_description
1 polymer ?
#
loop_
_entity_poly.entity_id
_entity_poly.type
_entity_poly.pdbx_seq_one_letter_code
_entity_poly.pdbx_strand_id
1 'polypeptide(L)'
;MREDVPRAVTTICSALQEQIEHGLLPHGSKLPAERKLSEVFDTTRITLREALLQLEAQGLIYREERRGWFISPPRLAYDLIRRSHFHAMVCAQGRVAHTQLLSARLQPASAMICEMLELPALSSVIQICRARRIDQRLVLYVEHYLRPELFPGILDHDLNESLTELYARCYDVHYGQVRFDVVPTALHADAAAALKVSL
;
A
#
# COMPACT_ATOMS: atom_id res chain seq x y z
N MET A 1 7.50 -38.97 8.04
CA MET A 1 7.31 -37.83 8.97
C MET A 1 6.99 -36.51 8.23
N ARG A 2 6.17 -36.54 7.16
CA ARG A 2 5.83 -35.37 6.32
C ARG A 2 4.32 -35.02 6.31
N GLU A 3 3.48 -35.78 7.00
CA GLU A 3 2.01 -35.63 6.94
C GLU A 3 1.41 -34.63 7.95
N ASP A 4 2.14 -34.17 8.97
CA ASP A 4 1.59 -33.31 10.04
C ASP A 4 1.75 -31.79 9.81
N VAL A 5 2.59 -31.38 8.86
CA VAL A 5 2.92 -29.95 8.66
C VAL A 5 1.71 -29.12 8.19
N PRO A 6 0.88 -29.57 7.22
CA PRO A 6 -0.29 -28.80 6.77
C PRO A 6 -1.30 -28.56 7.90
N ARG A 7 -1.41 -29.53 8.83
CA ARG A 7 -2.32 -29.46 9.97
C ARG A 7 -1.84 -28.48 11.03
N ALA A 8 -0.53 -28.46 11.32
CA ALA A 8 0.06 -27.53 12.27
C ALA A 8 -0.07 -26.07 11.81
N VAL A 9 0.24 -25.79 10.54
CA VAL A 9 0.10 -24.43 9.96
C VAL A 9 -1.34 -23.94 10.06
N THR A 10 -2.30 -24.77 9.64
CA THR A 10 -3.73 -24.43 9.69
C THR A 10 -4.19 -24.15 11.12
N THR A 11 -3.77 -24.97 12.09
CA THR A 11 -4.10 -24.78 13.51
C THR A 11 -3.59 -23.44 14.05
N ILE A 12 -2.34 -23.07 13.72
CA ILE A 12 -1.75 -21.80 14.16
C ILE A 12 -2.50 -20.61 13.55
N CYS A 13 -2.80 -20.68 12.25
CA CYS A 13 -3.56 -19.64 11.56
C CYS A 13 -4.93 -19.42 12.21
N SER A 14 -5.72 -20.50 12.39
CA SER A 14 -7.05 -20.41 12.99
C SER A 14 -7.02 -19.86 14.42
N ALA A 15 -6.08 -20.33 15.25
CA ALA A 15 -5.98 -19.88 16.65
C ALA A 15 -5.61 -18.39 16.77
N LEU A 16 -4.70 -17.90 15.93
CA LEU A 16 -4.36 -16.47 15.90
C LEU A 16 -5.50 -15.63 15.34
N GLN A 17 -6.17 -16.10 14.29
CA GLN A 17 -7.32 -15.43 13.71
C GLN A 17 -8.46 -15.27 14.73
N GLU A 18 -8.81 -16.34 15.45
CA GLU A 18 -9.85 -16.32 16.48
C GLU A 18 -9.52 -15.31 17.60
N GLN A 19 -8.26 -15.25 18.06
CA GLN A 19 -7.84 -14.27 19.06
C GLN A 19 -7.91 -12.83 18.55
N ILE A 20 -7.66 -12.59 17.26
CA ILE A 20 -7.82 -11.27 16.64
C ILE A 20 -9.31 -10.90 16.56
N GLU A 21 -10.15 -11.83 16.10
CA GLU A 21 -11.60 -11.63 15.94
C GLU A 21 -12.30 -11.36 17.29
N HIS A 22 -11.87 -12.02 18.36
CA HIS A 22 -12.36 -11.78 19.72
C HIS A 22 -11.70 -10.59 20.43
N GLY A 23 -10.78 -9.88 19.78
CA GLY A 23 -10.12 -8.68 20.34
C GLY A 23 -9.09 -8.96 21.44
N LEU A 24 -8.73 -10.23 21.66
CA LEU A 24 -7.67 -10.63 22.61
C LEU A 24 -6.29 -10.22 22.11
N LEU A 25 -6.13 -10.10 20.79
CA LEU A 25 -4.98 -9.51 20.12
C LEU A 25 -5.41 -8.21 19.43
N PRO A 26 -5.31 -7.04 20.11
CA PRO A 26 -5.80 -5.78 19.59
C PRO A 26 -5.11 -5.37 18.28
N HIS A 27 -5.85 -4.70 17.40
CA HIS A 27 -5.29 -4.07 16.21
C HIS A 27 -4.11 -3.15 16.54
N GLY A 28 -3.04 -3.22 15.72
CA GLY A 28 -1.81 -2.45 15.93
C GLY A 28 -0.91 -2.97 17.07
N SER A 29 -1.36 -3.96 17.85
CA SER A 29 -0.50 -4.59 18.85
C SER A 29 0.57 -5.47 18.21
N LYS A 30 1.69 -5.61 18.92
CA LYS A 30 2.81 -6.44 18.52
C LYS A 30 2.58 -7.88 18.96
N LEU A 31 2.71 -8.84 18.04
CA LEU A 31 2.73 -10.26 18.38
C LEU A 31 3.99 -10.62 19.19
N PRO A 32 3.92 -11.66 20.05
CA PRO A 32 5.12 -12.21 20.67
C PRO A 32 6.18 -12.59 19.63
N ALA A 33 7.46 -12.59 20.04
CA ALA A 33 8.55 -12.97 19.16
C ALA A 33 8.37 -14.41 18.64
N GLU A 34 8.83 -14.68 17.42
CA GLU A 34 8.68 -15.99 16.76
C GLU A 34 9.15 -17.16 17.64
N ARG A 35 10.25 -16.97 18.40
CA ARG A 35 10.73 -17.98 19.36
C ARG A 35 9.66 -18.34 20.41
N LYS A 36 9.02 -17.33 20.99
CA LYS A 36 8.00 -17.53 22.03
C LYS A 36 6.73 -18.15 21.42
N LEU A 37 6.34 -17.72 20.23
CA LEU A 37 5.20 -18.33 19.52
C LEU A 37 5.47 -19.79 19.18
N SER A 38 6.68 -20.15 18.74
CA SER A 38 7.01 -21.55 18.41
C SER A 38 6.97 -22.45 19.64
N GLU A 39 7.35 -21.91 20.81
CA GLU A 39 7.24 -22.62 22.10
C GLU A 39 5.78 -22.78 22.52
N VAL A 40 4.94 -21.75 22.34
CA VAL A 40 3.50 -21.81 22.69
C VAL A 40 2.73 -22.83 21.83
N PHE A 41 3.04 -22.90 20.54
CA PHE A 41 2.37 -23.81 19.60
C PHE A 41 3.06 -25.17 19.47
N ASP A 42 4.08 -25.45 20.29
CA ASP A 42 4.92 -26.66 20.24
C ASP A 42 5.28 -27.07 18.80
N THR A 43 5.87 -26.11 18.07
CA THR A 43 6.13 -26.26 16.64
C THR A 43 7.53 -25.79 16.25
N THR A 44 7.95 -26.13 15.04
CA THR A 44 9.21 -25.62 14.51
C THR A 44 9.09 -24.17 14.09
N ARG A 45 10.19 -23.41 14.13
CA ARG A 45 10.20 -22.02 13.61
C ARG A 45 9.86 -21.93 12.13
N ILE A 46 10.15 -22.98 11.35
CA ILE A 46 9.83 -23.04 9.93
C ILE A 46 8.30 -23.07 9.75
N THR A 47 7.64 -23.99 10.45
CA THR A 47 6.17 -24.14 10.44
C THR A 47 5.45 -22.89 10.95
N LEU A 48 5.94 -22.29 12.05
CA LEU A 48 5.39 -21.03 12.55
C LEU A 48 5.51 -19.91 11.51
N ARG A 49 6.69 -19.77 10.89
CA ARG A 49 6.94 -18.73 9.90
C ARG A 49 6.05 -18.91 8.67
N GLU A 50 5.80 -20.14 8.26
CA GLU A 50 4.83 -20.45 7.20
C GLU A 50 3.42 -19.96 7.55
N ALA A 51 2.95 -20.23 8.78
CA ALA A 51 1.65 -19.75 9.26
C ALA A 51 1.58 -18.20 9.31
N LEU A 52 2.62 -17.54 9.82
CA LEU A 52 2.69 -16.07 9.86
C LEU A 52 2.69 -15.46 8.46
N LEU A 53 3.38 -16.08 7.48
CA LEU A 53 3.34 -15.65 6.09
C LEU A 53 1.94 -15.82 5.47
N GLN A 54 1.21 -16.89 5.81
CA GLN A 54 -0.18 -17.05 5.36
C GLN A 54 -1.10 -15.97 5.95
N LEU A 55 -0.98 -15.68 7.25
CA LEU A 55 -1.74 -14.61 7.90
C LEU A 55 -1.40 -13.22 7.35
N GLU A 56 -0.14 -12.99 6.98
CA GLU A 56 0.30 -11.76 6.31
C GLU A 56 -0.30 -11.64 4.91
N ALA A 57 -0.30 -12.72 4.13
CA ALA A 57 -0.93 -12.76 2.80
C ALA A 57 -2.44 -12.50 2.87
N GLN A 58 -3.09 -12.93 3.96
CA GLN A 58 -4.49 -12.62 4.26
C GLN A 58 -4.69 -11.20 4.82
N GLY A 59 -3.62 -10.46 5.08
CA GLY A 59 -3.64 -9.10 5.61
C GLY A 59 -4.07 -9.00 7.07
N LEU A 60 -4.12 -10.12 7.81
CA LEU A 60 -4.48 -10.14 9.24
C LEU A 60 -3.35 -9.63 10.12
N ILE A 61 -2.11 -9.85 9.69
CA ILE A 61 -0.91 -9.33 10.33
C ILE A 61 -0.02 -8.66 9.29
N TYR A 62 0.99 -7.96 9.77
CA TYR A 62 2.05 -7.41 8.92
C TYR A 62 3.39 -7.42 9.65
N ARG A 63 4.46 -7.48 8.86
CA ARG A 63 5.81 -7.38 9.39
C ARG A 63 6.33 -5.94 9.33
N GLU A 64 6.94 -5.50 10.42
CA GLU A 64 7.83 -4.34 10.41
C GLU A 64 9.28 -4.80 10.56
N GLU A 65 10.14 -4.38 9.63
CA GLU A 65 11.56 -4.76 9.64
C GLU A 65 12.19 -4.46 11.00
N ARG A 66 12.87 -5.47 11.56
CA ARG A 66 13.54 -5.42 12.87
C ARG A 66 12.62 -5.16 14.08
N ARG A 67 11.32 -4.95 13.87
CA ARG A 67 10.34 -4.74 14.94
C ARG A 67 9.42 -5.93 15.16
N GLY A 68 9.29 -6.83 14.19
CA GLY A 68 8.54 -8.09 14.33
C GLY A 68 7.17 -8.04 13.65
N TRP A 69 6.26 -8.89 14.13
CA TRP A 69 4.90 -9.03 13.58
C TRP A 69 3.90 -8.22 14.39
N PHE A 70 2.94 -7.60 13.70
CA PHE A 70 1.91 -6.76 14.28
C PHE A 70 0.55 -7.14 13.73
N ILE A 71 -0.50 -7.03 14.55
CA ILE A 71 -1.88 -7.22 14.11
C ILE A 71 -2.26 -6.06 13.19
N SER A 72 -2.75 -6.37 11.99
CA SER A 72 -3.17 -5.33 11.05
C SER A 72 -4.33 -4.52 11.64
N PRO A 73 -4.37 -3.20 11.40
CA PRO A 73 -5.58 -2.42 11.66
C PRO A 73 -6.73 -2.87 10.74
N PRO A 74 -7.97 -2.44 11.02
CA PRO A 74 -9.10 -2.67 10.13
C PRO A 74 -8.76 -2.27 8.69
N ARG A 75 -9.23 -3.09 7.74
CA ARG A 75 -9.03 -2.83 6.31
C ARG A 75 -9.67 -1.49 5.97
N LEU A 76 -8.95 -0.69 5.18
CA LEU A 76 -9.51 0.54 4.63
C LEU A 76 -10.55 0.18 3.56
N ALA A 77 -11.76 0.70 3.68
CA ALA A 77 -12.75 0.62 2.62
C ALA A 77 -12.33 1.57 1.48
N TYR A 78 -12.01 1.00 0.32
CA TYR A 78 -11.68 1.73 -0.89
C TYR A 78 -12.90 1.72 -1.83
N ASP A 79 -13.71 2.78 -1.75
CA ASP A 79 -14.88 2.94 -2.62
C ASP A 79 -14.47 3.66 -3.91
N LEU A 80 -14.34 2.88 -4.99
CA LEU A 80 -13.98 3.36 -6.33
C LEU A 80 -15.04 4.27 -6.97
N ILE A 81 -16.31 4.16 -6.53
CA ILE A 81 -17.43 4.93 -7.07
C ILE A 81 -17.40 6.34 -6.48
N ARG A 82 -17.04 6.45 -5.19
CA ARG A 82 -16.80 7.73 -4.54
C ARG A 82 -15.51 8.33 -5.10
N ARG A 83 -15.65 9.40 -5.89
CA ARG A 83 -14.55 10.23 -6.44
C ARG A 83 -13.82 11.02 -5.35
N SER A 84 -13.40 10.36 -4.29
CA SER A 84 -12.64 10.94 -3.18
C SER A 84 -11.15 10.82 -3.46
N HIS A 85 -10.38 11.80 -3.00
CA HIS A 85 -8.93 11.68 -2.96
C HIS A 85 -8.48 10.95 -1.68
N PHE A 86 -7.23 10.50 -1.66
CA PHE A 86 -6.68 9.61 -0.63
C PHE A 86 -6.81 10.14 0.80
N HIS A 87 -6.42 11.39 1.05
CA HIS A 87 -6.53 12.02 2.37
C HIS A 87 -7.98 12.01 2.88
N ALA A 88 -8.93 12.57 2.13
CA ALA A 88 -10.33 12.55 2.49
C ALA A 88 -10.88 11.14 2.77
N MET A 89 -10.53 10.16 1.95
CA MET A 89 -10.99 8.78 2.11
C MET A 89 -10.47 8.12 3.41
N VAL A 90 -9.21 8.37 3.75
CA VAL A 90 -8.57 7.83 4.96
C VAL A 90 -9.10 8.54 6.21
N CYS A 91 -9.17 9.87 6.19
CA CYS A 91 -9.67 10.68 7.30
C CYS A 91 -11.15 10.40 7.59
N ALA A 92 -11.97 10.16 6.57
CA ALA A 92 -13.38 9.79 6.73
C ALA A 92 -13.57 8.45 7.49
N GLN A 93 -12.54 7.62 7.56
CA GLN A 93 -12.52 6.36 8.32
C GLN A 93 -11.78 6.49 9.66
N GLY A 94 -11.54 7.73 10.13
CA GLY A 94 -10.91 8.01 11.42
C GLY A 94 -9.42 7.72 11.48
N ARG A 95 -8.74 7.62 10.34
CA ARG A 95 -7.31 7.29 10.24
C ARG A 95 -6.50 8.49 9.76
N VAL A 96 -5.19 8.46 9.96
CA VAL A 96 -4.29 9.56 9.60
C VAL A 96 -3.55 9.24 8.30
N ALA A 97 -3.77 10.03 7.27
CA ALA A 97 -3.04 9.95 6.00
C ALA A 97 -1.79 10.85 5.99
N HIS A 98 -0.73 10.35 5.36
CA HIS A 98 0.45 11.15 5.04
C HIS A 98 0.94 10.82 3.64
N THR A 99 1.34 11.83 2.87
CA THR A 99 1.96 11.66 1.55
C THR A 99 3.38 12.20 1.59
N GLN A 100 4.30 11.49 0.94
CA GLN A 100 5.68 11.88 0.80
C GLN A 100 6.04 11.85 -0.70
N LEU A 101 6.51 12.98 -1.22
CA LEU A 101 7.11 13.05 -2.54
C LEU A 101 8.41 12.26 -2.57
N LEU A 102 8.58 11.42 -3.58
CA LEU A 102 9.82 10.67 -3.82
C LEU A 102 10.61 11.27 -4.97
N SER A 103 9.94 11.59 -6.08
CA SER A 103 10.52 12.33 -7.20
C SER A 103 9.44 13.03 -8.02
N ALA A 104 9.81 14.13 -8.68
CA ALA A 104 8.99 14.78 -9.69
C ALA A 104 9.89 15.33 -10.80
N ARG A 105 9.64 14.97 -12.06
CA ARG A 105 10.46 15.42 -13.20
C ARG A 105 9.70 15.37 -14.52
N LEU A 106 10.09 16.25 -15.44
CA LEU A 106 9.77 16.12 -16.86
C LEU A 106 10.63 15.01 -17.46
N GLN A 107 10.03 14.07 -18.17
CA GLN A 107 10.76 12.99 -18.83
C GLN A 107 10.04 12.50 -20.10
N PRO A 108 10.74 11.79 -21.01
CA PRO A 108 10.09 11.10 -22.11
C PRO A 108 9.04 10.10 -21.59
N ALA A 109 7.88 10.06 -22.25
CA ALA A 109 6.84 9.08 -21.96
C ALA A 109 7.18 7.71 -22.57
N SER A 110 6.88 6.64 -21.85
CA SER A 110 6.94 5.29 -22.40
C SER A 110 5.81 5.07 -23.41
N ALA A 111 5.92 4.06 -24.28
CA ALA A 111 4.87 3.74 -25.26
C ALA A 111 3.50 3.52 -24.59
N MET A 112 3.46 2.82 -23.46
CA MET A 112 2.24 2.59 -22.68
C MET A 112 1.61 3.90 -22.18
N ILE A 113 2.43 4.84 -21.68
CA ILE A 113 1.93 6.13 -21.20
C ILE A 113 1.47 7.01 -22.37
N CYS A 114 2.18 6.99 -23.51
CA CYS A 114 1.72 7.67 -24.71
C CYS A 114 0.35 7.16 -25.16
N GLU A 115 0.14 5.84 -25.16
CA GLU A 115 -1.15 5.24 -25.50
C GLU A 115 -2.24 5.65 -24.50
N MET A 116 -2.01 5.50 -23.20
CA MET A 116 -2.98 5.85 -22.15
C MET A 116 -3.36 7.33 -22.14
N LEU A 117 -2.42 8.21 -22.47
CA LEU A 117 -2.62 9.65 -22.52
C LEU A 117 -2.87 10.16 -23.95
N GLU A 118 -3.07 9.29 -24.94
CA GLU A 118 -3.31 9.70 -26.34
C GLU A 118 -2.30 10.74 -26.84
N LEU A 119 -1.01 10.49 -26.60
CA LEU A 119 0.09 11.36 -26.97
C LEU A 119 0.84 10.82 -28.21
N PRO A 120 1.38 11.71 -29.07
CA PRO A 120 2.32 11.31 -30.11
C PRO A 120 3.56 10.59 -29.55
N ALA A 121 4.19 9.76 -30.37
CA ALA A 121 5.46 9.14 -30.04
C ALA A 121 6.51 10.20 -29.64
N LEU A 122 7.38 9.84 -28.68
CA LEU A 122 8.46 10.70 -28.15
C LEU A 122 7.97 11.96 -27.42
N SER A 123 6.68 12.05 -27.07
CA SER A 123 6.18 13.11 -26.19
C SER A 123 6.80 13.03 -24.78
N SER A 124 6.83 14.16 -24.09
CA SER A 124 7.27 14.24 -22.69
C SER A 124 6.08 14.39 -21.75
N VAL A 125 6.25 13.88 -20.52
CA VAL A 125 5.26 13.96 -19.44
C VAL A 125 5.94 14.35 -18.14
N ILE A 126 5.18 14.98 -17.25
CA ILE A 126 5.62 15.18 -15.87
C ILE A 126 5.27 13.92 -15.09
N GLN A 127 6.28 13.20 -14.60
CA GLN A 127 6.11 12.07 -13.69
C GLN A 127 6.28 12.54 -12.25
N ILE A 128 5.30 12.23 -11.40
CA ILE A 128 5.35 12.48 -9.95
C ILE A 128 5.20 11.15 -9.22
N CYS A 129 6.26 10.69 -8.55
CA CYS A 129 6.27 9.47 -7.76
C CYS A 129 6.12 9.80 -6.27
N ARG A 130 5.20 9.14 -5.58
CA ARG A 130 4.88 9.41 -4.17
C ARG A 130 4.69 8.12 -3.38
N ALA A 131 5.08 8.15 -2.11
CA ALA A 131 4.71 7.15 -1.13
C ALA A 131 3.66 7.70 -0.18
N ARG A 132 2.74 6.84 0.25
CA ARG A 132 1.66 7.20 1.17
C ARG A 132 1.65 6.28 2.37
N ARG A 133 1.39 6.89 3.52
CA ARG A 133 1.23 6.21 4.79
C ARG A 133 -0.19 6.36 5.30
N ILE A 134 -0.63 5.34 6.03
CA ILE A 134 -1.79 5.41 6.92
C ILE A 134 -1.33 4.97 8.30
N ASP A 135 -1.56 5.81 9.31
CA ASP A 135 -1.12 5.61 10.69
C ASP A 135 0.36 5.19 10.76
N GLN A 136 1.22 5.97 10.10
CA GLN A 136 2.68 5.77 9.98
C GLN A 136 3.15 4.56 9.17
N ARG A 137 2.27 3.63 8.80
CA ARG A 137 2.61 2.49 7.93
C ARG A 137 2.59 2.88 6.46
N LEU A 138 3.63 2.54 5.71
CA LEU A 138 3.66 2.66 4.24
C LEU A 138 2.66 1.67 3.62
N VAL A 139 1.75 2.17 2.78
CA VAL A 139 0.67 1.35 2.21
C VAL A 139 0.51 1.49 0.71
N LEU A 140 1.05 2.55 0.11
CA LEU A 140 0.76 2.85 -1.30
C LEU A 140 1.90 3.62 -1.94
N TYR A 141 2.35 3.14 -3.10
CA TYR A 141 3.23 3.83 -4.04
C TYR A 141 2.38 4.29 -5.22
N VAL A 142 2.54 5.54 -5.64
CA VAL A 142 1.73 6.14 -6.72
C VAL A 142 2.62 6.88 -7.69
N GLU A 143 2.39 6.64 -8.98
CA GLU A 143 2.95 7.43 -10.06
C GLU A 143 1.83 8.21 -10.75
N HIS A 144 2.02 9.52 -10.88
CA HIS A 144 1.17 10.36 -11.70
C HIS A 144 1.94 10.74 -12.95
N TYR A 145 1.27 10.64 -14.10
CA TYR A 145 1.79 11.08 -15.39
C TYR A 145 0.87 12.19 -15.93
N LEU A 146 1.43 13.38 -16.09
CA LEU A 146 0.67 14.57 -16.46
C LEU A 146 1.18 15.13 -17.80
N ARG A 147 0.24 15.66 -18.60
CA ARG A 147 0.56 16.43 -19.81
C ARG A 147 1.10 17.80 -19.38
N PRO A 148 2.36 18.16 -19.70
CA PRO A 148 2.98 19.39 -19.20
C PRO A 148 2.19 20.66 -19.55
N GLU A 149 1.50 20.67 -20.69
CA GLU A 149 0.76 21.81 -21.22
C GLU A 149 -0.45 22.17 -20.36
N LEU A 150 -1.02 21.20 -19.63
CA LEU A 150 -2.16 21.40 -18.74
C LEU A 150 -1.74 21.83 -17.32
N PHE A 151 -0.47 21.62 -16.96
CA PHE A 151 0.04 21.83 -15.62
C PHE A 151 1.32 22.68 -15.60
N PRO A 152 1.28 23.91 -16.18
CA PRO A 152 2.45 24.78 -16.21
C PRO A 152 2.92 25.15 -14.79
N GLY A 153 4.21 24.98 -14.50
CA GLY A 153 4.79 25.34 -13.19
C GLY A 153 4.46 24.39 -12.05
N ILE A 154 3.85 23.21 -12.33
CA ILE A 154 3.45 22.29 -11.25
C ILE A 154 4.60 21.80 -10.38
N LEU A 155 5.80 21.71 -10.94
CA LEU A 155 7.00 21.29 -10.21
C LEU A 155 7.44 22.30 -9.15
N ASP A 156 6.94 23.54 -9.20
CA ASP A 156 7.26 24.61 -8.24
C ASP A 156 6.33 24.58 -7.01
N HIS A 157 5.29 23.73 -7.01
CA HIS A 157 4.38 23.57 -5.88
C HIS A 157 4.83 22.48 -4.90
N ASP A 158 4.27 22.48 -3.69
CA ASP A 158 4.44 21.37 -2.76
C ASP A 158 3.61 20.14 -3.18
N LEU A 159 4.28 19.15 -3.77
CA LEU A 159 3.67 17.91 -4.25
C LEU A 159 3.47 16.86 -3.13
N ASN A 160 3.81 17.18 -1.87
CA ASN A 160 3.42 16.38 -0.70
C ASN A 160 1.94 16.57 -0.33
N GLU A 161 1.31 17.67 -0.76
CA GLU A 161 -0.11 17.91 -0.56
C GLU A 161 -1.02 17.00 -1.41
N SER A 162 -2.33 17.16 -1.24
CA SER A 162 -3.32 16.53 -2.12
C SER A 162 -3.23 17.11 -3.53
N LEU A 163 -2.69 16.32 -4.48
CA LEU A 163 -2.65 16.73 -5.88
C LEU A 163 -4.05 17.03 -6.43
N THR A 164 -5.09 16.32 -5.98
CA THR A 164 -6.46 16.59 -6.43
C THR A 164 -6.93 18.00 -6.02
N GLU A 165 -6.61 18.44 -4.81
CA GLU A 165 -6.96 19.80 -4.35
C GLU A 165 -6.08 20.85 -5.02
N LEU A 166 -4.79 20.54 -5.22
CA LEU A 166 -3.85 21.39 -5.96
C LEU A 166 -4.30 21.59 -7.42
N TYR A 167 -4.77 20.53 -8.08
CA TYR A 167 -5.30 20.59 -9.45
C TYR A 167 -6.51 21.52 -9.55
N ALA A 168 -7.47 21.38 -8.64
CA ALA A 168 -8.64 22.24 -8.59
C ALA A 168 -8.27 23.71 -8.31
N ARG A 169 -7.40 23.94 -7.31
CA ARG A 169 -7.04 25.29 -6.84
C ARG A 169 -6.18 26.07 -7.83
N CYS A 170 -5.21 25.43 -8.46
CA CYS A 170 -4.20 26.11 -9.28
C CYS A 170 -4.44 26.00 -10.78
N TYR A 171 -5.22 25.00 -11.24
CA TYR A 171 -5.39 24.69 -12.67
C TYR A 171 -6.86 24.59 -13.09
N ASP A 172 -7.82 24.76 -12.17
CA ASP A 172 -9.26 24.55 -12.39
C ASP A 172 -9.61 23.14 -12.91
N VAL A 173 -8.71 22.17 -12.68
CA VAL A 173 -8.88 20.79 -13.13
C VAL A 173 -9.61 19.99 -12.06
N HIS A 174 -10.80 19.52 -12.43
CA HIS A 174 -11.65 18.68 -11.60
C HIS A 174 -11.79 17.29 -12.22
N TYR A 175 -11.84 16.24 -11.39
CA TYR A 175 -12.03 14.89 -11.92
C TYR A 175 -13.42 14.72 -12.53
N GLY A 176 -13.45 14.53 -13.84
CA GLY A 176 -14.61 14.10 -14.60
C GLY A 176 -14.79 12.58 -14.52
N GLN A 177 -14.74 11.91 -15.68
CA GLN A 177 -14.77 10.46 -15.73
C GLN A 177 -13.41 9.87 -15.32
N VAL A 178 -13.46 8.78 -14.55
CA VAL A 178 -12.27 8.04 -14.11
C VAL A 178 -12.48 6.59 -14.51
N ARG A 179 -11.46 5.99 -15.12
CA ARG A 179 -11.40 4.57 -15.43
C ARG A 179 -10.43 3.90 -14.47
N PHE A 180 -10.81 2.73 -13.97
CA PHE A 180 -9.97 1.90 -13.12
C PHE A 180 -9.76 0.54 -13.76
N ASP A 181 -8.50 0.12 -13.84
CA ASP A 181 -8.10 -1.25 -14.16
C ASP A 181 -7.35 -1.78 -12.93
N VAL A 182 -7.85 -2.86 -12.32
CA VAL A 182 -7.31 -3.43 -11.07
C VAL A 182 -6.81 -4.84 -11.34
N VAL A 183 -5.51 -5.05 -11.17
CA VAL A 183 -4.84 -6.33 -11.42
C VAL A 183 -3.98 -6.74 -10.22
N PRO A 184 -4.09 -7.99 -9.73
CA PRO A 184 -3.11 -8.53 -8.80
C PRO A 184 -1.76 -8.70 -9.51
N THR A 185 -0.69 -8.10 -8.98
CA THR A 185 0.65 -8.20 -9.56
C THR A 185 1.73 -8.11 -8.49
N ALA A 186 2.94 -8.56 -8.82
CA ALA A 186 4.13 -8.31 -8.00
C ALA A 186 4.55 -6.84 -8.13
N LEU A 187 5.11 -6.28 -7.05
CA LEU A 187 5.66 -4.93 -7.08
C LEU A 187 6.92 -4.89 -7.95
N HIS A 188 7.05 -3.83 -8.76
CA HIS A 188 8.32 -3.52 -9.40
C HIS A 188 9.32 -2.97 -8.37
N ALA A 189 10.61 -2.97 -8.73
CA ALA A 189 11.72 -2.65 -7.82
C ALA A 189 11.56 -1.31 -7.09
N ASP A 190 11.19 -0.24 -7.81
CA ASP A 190 11.04 1.09 -7.20
C ASP A 190 9.89 1.14 -6.18
N ALA A 191 8.76 0.52 -6.49
CA ALA A 191 7.62 0.44 -5.57
C ALA A 191 7.96 -0.41 -4.35
N ALA A 192 8.63 -1.55 -4.54
CA ALA A 192 9.05 -2.42 -3.43
C ALA A 192 10.03 -1.70 -2.49
N ALA A 193 11.04 -1.02 -3.06
CA ALA A 193 11.99 -0.21 -2.31
C ALA A 193 11.31 0.93 -1.56
N ALA A 194 10.40 1.67 -2.21
CA ALA A 194 9.65 2.76 -1.60
C ALA A 194 8.76 2.30 -0.44
N LEU A 195 8.17 1.11 -0.56
CA LEU A 195 7.30 0.51 0.45
C LEU A 195 8.07 -0.30 1.51
N LYS A 196 9.38 -0.48 1.35
CA LYS A 196 10.23 -1.30 2.24
C LYS A 196 9.72 -2.73 2.36
N VAL A 197 9.32 -3.30 1.23
CA VAL A 197 8.88 -4.70 1.14
C VAL A 197 9.87 -5.48 0.28
N SER A 198 10.05 -6.76 0.61
CA SER A 198 10.93 -7.64 -0.15
C SER A 198 10.29 -7.96 -1.50
N LEU A 199 11.11 -8.01 -2.56
CA LEU A 199 10.74 -8.53 -3.88
C LEU A 199 10.60 -10.05 -3.84
#